data_AF-T5AAL0-F1
#
_entry.id   AF-T5AAL0-F1
#
_cell.length_a   1.000
_cell.length_b   1.000
_cell.length_c   1.000
_cell.angle_alpha   90.00
_cell.angle_beta   90.00
_cell.angle_gamma   90.00
#
_symmetry.space_group_name_H-M   'P 1'
#
loop_
_entity.id
_entity.type
_entity.pdbx_description
1 polymer ?
#
loop_
_entity_poly.entity_id
_entity_poly.type
_entity_poly.pdbx_seq_one_letter_code
_entity_poly.pdbx_strand_id
1 'polypeptide(L)'
;MANLLFVIFAVELVAHVINAIGAARINSLLWTLINYLPVPTSKAAAQQRKLQAEYLQARRDLNATSSQDEFAKWAKRRRQHDKLLEQLDAAKKGMEASKSKFDNSLTVIRLLLTKGPQYFLPFWYGKEPMFWLPYGWFPYYAEWIISFPSAPMGSVSAPSWQLACSGFISLVSEIVVFVGRGPLQGTKTDEMKGKPERTGSKMAVPATQATEGGKEKKEL
;
A
#
# COMPACT_ATOMS: atom_id res chain seq x y z
N MET A 1 -20.46 8.48 -29.91
CA MET A 1 -20.25 7.18 -29.25
C MET A 1 -18.78 6.75 -29.25
N ALA A 2 -18.05 6.76 -30.38
CA ALA A 2 -16.62 6.41 -30.39
C ALA A 2 -15.76 7.23 -29.41
N ASN A 3 -16.01 8.54 -29.26
CA ASN A 3 -15.29 9.39 -28.31
C ASN A 3 -15.40 8.89 -26.86
N LEU A 4 -16.58 8.38 -26.46
CA LEU A 4 -16.80 7.88 -25.10
C LEU A 4 -16.02 6.58 -24.83
N LEU A 5 -15.97 5.67 -25.81
CA LEU A 5 -15.18 4.44 -25.73
C LEU A 5 -13.69 4.73 -25.53
N PHE A 6 -13.14 5.70 -26.28
CA PHE A 6 -11.75 6.14 -26.15
C PHE A 6 -11.48 6.81 -24.80
N VAL A 7 -12.40 7.64 -24.30
CA VAL A 7 -12.26 8.27 -22.98
C VAL A 7 -12.24 7.23 -21.88
N ILE A 8 -13.15 6.25 -21.91
CA ILE A 8 -13.18 5.15 -20.93
C ILE A 8 -11.87 4.36 -20.97
N PHE A 9 -11.41 4.00 -22.17
CA PHE A 9 -10.14 3.29 -22.33
C PHE A 9 -8.94 4.10 -21.82
N ALA A 10 -8.87 5.41 -22.14
CA ALA A 10 -7.80 6.29 -21.68
C ALA A 10 -7.78 6.43 -20.16
N VAL A 11 -8.96 6.52 -19.52
CA VAL A 11 -9.09 6.56 -18.07
C VAL A 11 -8.61 5.26 -17.43
N GLU A 12 -9.00 4.10 -17.97
CA GLU A 12 -8.51 2.80 -17.48
C GLU A 12 -7.00 2.65 -17.67
N LEU A 13 -6.45 3.14 -18.77
CA LEU A 13 -5.00 3.12 -19.03
C LEU A 13 -4.24 4.00 -18.02
N VAL A 14 -4.71 5.22 -17.77
CA VAL A 14 -4.12 6.11 -16.77
C VAL A 14 -4.23 5.50 -15.37
N ALA A 15 -5.38 4.94 -15.02
CA ALA A 15 -5.58 4.24 -13.75
C ALA A 15 -4.61 3.06 -13.59
N HIS A 16 -4.41 2.28 -14.64
CA HIS A 16 -3.46 1.15 -14.64
C HIS A 16 -2.01 1.64 -14.50
N VAL A 17 -1.61 2.69 -15.22
CA VAL A 17 -0.26 3.27 -15.11
C VAL A 17 0.00 3.79 -13.70
N ILE A 18 -0.95 4.50 -13.10
CA ILE A 18 -0.84 4.99 -11.71
C ILE A 18 -0.67 3.83 -10.73
N ASN A 19 -1.41 2.74 -10.92
CA ASN A 19 -1.27 1.55 -10.09
C ASN A 19 0.05 0.81 -10.33
N ALA A 20 0.54 0.75 -11.57
CA ALA A 20 1.78 0.08 -11.95
C ALA A 20 3.03 0.80 -11.41
N ILE A 21 3.05 2.13 -11.36
CA ILE A 21 4.16 2.91 -10.79
C ILE A 21 4.29 2.67 -9.27
N GLY A 22 3.17 2.36 -8.60
CA GLY A 22 3.13 1.97 -7.20
C GLY A 22 3.17 3.15 -6.22
N ALA A 23 2.40 3.04 -5.13
CA ALA A 23 2.23 4.13 -4.15
C ALA A 23 3.56 4.58 -3.51
N ALA A 24 4.47 3.64 -3.21
CA ALA A 24 5.73 3.97 -2.55
C ALA A 24 6.67 4.83 -3.42
N ARG A 25 6.69 4.63 -4.74
CA ARG A 25 7.53 5.42 -5.67
C ARG A 25 6.98 6.82 -5.85
N ILE A 26 5.67 6.95 -6.04
CA ILE A 26 5.00 8.25 -6.18
C ILE A 26 5.17 9.04 -4.89
N ASN A 27 4.92 8.43 -3.73
CA ASN A 27 5.01 9.10 -2.45
C ASN A 27 6.43 9.57 -2.13
N SER A 28 7.46 8.76 -2.42
CA SER A 28 8.85 9.15 -2.21
C SER A 28 9.30 10.27 -3.16
N LEU A 29 8.87 10.26 -4.43
CA LEU A 29 9.11 11.36 -5.37
C LEU A 29 8.40 12.65 -4.95
N LEU A 30 7.15 12.57 -4.54
CA LEU A 30 6.41 13.74 -4.08
C LEU A 30 6.96 14.29 -2.76
N TRP A 31 7.35 13.41 -1.84
CA TRP A 31 7.96 13.81 -0.57
C TRP A 31 9.32 14.51 -0.79
N THR A 32 10.12 14.03 -1.74
CA THR A 32 11.39 14.68 -2.11
C THR A 32 11.16 16.00 -2.82
N LEU A 33 10.18 16.07 -3.72
CA LEU A 33 9.80 17.31 -4.42
C LEU A 33 9.29 18.39 -3.45
N ILE A 34 8.41 18.02 -2.50
CA ILE A 34 7.87 18.96 -1.51
C ILE A 34 8.95 19.44 -0.54
N ASN A 35 9.91 18.60 -0.17
CA ASN A 35 11.04 19.03 0.64
C ASN A 35 12.05 19.90 -0.12
N TYR A 36 12.03 19.87 -1.46
CA TYR A 36 12.80 20.77 -2.30
C TYR A 36 12.13 22.15 -2.44
N LEU A 37 10.79 22.20 -2.38
CA LEU A 37 10.07 23.47 -2.27
C LEU A 37 10.28 24.09 -0.88
N PRO A 38 10.30 25.43 -0.75
CA PRO A 38 10.49 26.15 0.51
C PRO A 38 9.24 26.11 1.40
N VAL A 39 8.72 24.90 1.65
CA VAL A 39 7.57 24.60 2.51
C VAL A 39 8.08 24.48 3.96
N PRO A 40 7.26 24.75 5.01
CA PRO A 40 7.63 24.59 6.43
C PRO A 40 8.36 23.28 6.79
N THR A 41 8.14 22.19 6.05
CA THR A 41 8.88 20.92 6.20
C THR A 41 10.38 21.05 5.93
N SER A 42 10.80 21.92 5.00
CA SER A 42 12.21 22.20 4.72
C SER A 42 12.92 22.89 5.90
N LYS A 43 12.21 23.78 6.61
CA LYS A 43 12.73 24.44 7.83
C LYS A 43 12.85 23.44 8.98
N ALA A 44 11.87 22.55 9.14
CA ALA A 44 11.92 21.46 10.11
C ALA A 44 13.06 20.47 9.82
N ALA A 45 13.29 20.13 8.55
CA ALA A 45 14.43 19.29 8.13
C ALA A 45 15.78 19.98 8.37
N ALA A 46 15.89 21.29 8.14
CA ALA A 46 17.09 22.07 8.43
C ALA A 46 17.39 22.13 9.94
N GLN A 47 16.36 22.31 10.77
CA GLN A 47 16.48 22.24 12.23
C GLN A 47 16.92 20.85 12.68
N GLN A 48 16.35 19.78 12.12
CA GLN A 48 16.76 18.41 12.43
C GLN A 48 18.24 18.16 12.12
N ARG A 49 18.76 18.68 11.00
CA ARG A 49 20.20 18.59 10.66
C ARG A 49 21.08 19.34 11.66
N LYS A 50 20.64 20.51 12.14
CA LYS A 50 21.34 21.27 13.20
C LYS A 50 21.37 20.48 14.51
N LEU A 51 20.22 19.97 14.98
CA LEU A 51 20.15 19.14 16.18
C LEU A 51 21.01 17.87 16.07
N GLN A 52 21.07 17.24 14.89
CA GLN A 52 21.97 16.09 14.65
C GLN A 52 23.44 16.49 14.77
N ALA A 53 23.84 17.63 14.21
CA ALA A 53 25.21 18.12 14.32
C ALA A 53 25.58 18.42 15.80
N GLU A 54 24.69 19.08 16.53
CA GLU A 54 24.86 19.36 17.96
C GLU A 54 24.91 18.07 18.80
N TYR A 55 24.05 17.08 18.50
CA TYR A 55 24.09 15.77 19.13
C TYR A 55 25.41 15.03 18.87
N LEU A 56 25.90 15.04 17.63
CA LEU A 56 27.18 14.42 17.27
C LEU A 56 28.35 15.12 17.98
N GLN A 57 28.30 16.45 18.11
CA GLN A 57 29.29 17.21 18.86
C GLN A 57 29.24 16.85 20.36
N ALA A 58 28.06 16.85 20.98
CA ALA A 58 27.87 16.46 22.37
C ALA A 58 28.31 15.01 22.64
N ARG A 59 28.14 14.11 21.68
CA ARG A 59 28.62 12.72 21.76
C ARG A 59 30.13 12.61 21.72
N ARG A 60 30.81 13.35 20.82
CA ARG A 60 32.28 13.40 20.77
C ARG A 60 32.84 13.95 22.08
N ASP A 61 32.26 15.05 22.53
CA ASP A 61 32.56 15.70 23.79
C ASP A 61 32.43 14.74 24.96
N LEU A 62 31.35 13.94 25.02
CA LEU A 62 31.12 13.00 26.11
C LEU A 62 32.15 11.86 26.12
N ASN A 63 32.53 11.36 24.93
CA ASN A 63 33.58 10.36 24.78
C ASN A 63 34.98 10.90 25.10
N ALA A 64 35.22 12.20 24.94
CA ALA A 64 36.51 12.83 25.24
C ALA A 64 36.71 13.10 26.75
N THR A 65 35.66 13.01 27.56
CA THR A 65 35.71 13.28 29.01
C THR A 65 35.82 11.96 29.80
N SER A 66 36.88 11.83 30.62
CA SER A 66 37.01 10.70 31.57
C SER A 66 35.90 10.75 32.61
N SER A 67 35.14 9.66 32.74
CA SER A 67 34.04 9.56 33.71
C SER A 67 34.51 9.43 35.15
N GLN A 68 35.76 9.02 35.39
CA GLN A 68 36.31 8.80 36.72
C GLN A 68 36.97 10.06 37.29
N ASP A 69 37.76 10.75 36.47
CA ASP A 69 38.53 11.94 36.93
C ASP A 69 37.69 13.22 36.87
N GLU A 70 36.80 13.34 35.88
CA GLU A 70 36.01 14.54 35.63
C GLU A 70 34.50 14.29 35.82
N PHE A 71 34.10 13.49 36.83
CA PHE A 71 32.71 13.05 37.03
C PHE A 71 31.68 14.20 37.01
N ALA A 72 32.01 15.35 37.61
CA ALA A 72 31.11 16.52 37.59
C ALA A 72 30.88 17.08 36.18
N LYS A 73 31.94 17.17 35.35
CA LYS A 73 31.83 17.60 33.94
C LYS A 73 31.14 16.53 33.10
N TRP A 74 31.49 15.27 33.33
CA TRP A 74 30.88 14.11 32.67
C TRP A 74 29.36 14.07 32.92
N ALA A 75 28.92 14.22 34.17
CA ALA A 75 27.51 14.21 34.53
C ALA A 75 26.72 15.36 33.89
N LYS A 76 27.29 16.57 33.84
CA LYS A 76 26.68 17.72 33.16
C LYS A 76 26.54 17.47 31.65
N ARG A 77 27.59 16.95 31.03
CA ARG A 77 27.65 16.63 29.61
C ARG A 77 26.73 15.47 29.22
N ARG A 78 26.58 14.47 30.10
CA ARG A 78 25.62 13.37 29.96
C ARG A 78 24.18 13.87 29.93
N ARG A 79 23.79 14.77 30.85
CA ARG A 79 22.45 15.39 30.84
C ARG A 79 22.20 16.20 29.56
N GLN A 80 23.22 16.90 29.04
CA GLN A 80 23.10 17.60 27.75
C GLN A 80 22.92 16.64 26.58
N HIS A 81 23.67 15.54 26.55
CA HIS A 81 23.53 14.48 25.55
C HIS A 81 22.14 13.84 25.60
N ASP A 82 21.64 13.49 26.78
CA ASP A 82 20.29 12.92 26.96
C ASP A 82 19.19 13.91 26.52
N LYS A 83 19.33 15.20 26.85
CA LYS A 83 18.40 16.25 26.41
C LYS A 83 18.37 16.40 24.88
N LEU A 84 19.55 16.39 24.24
CA LEU A 84 19.64 16.47 22.78
C LEU A 84 19.09 15.22 22.10
N LEU A 85 19.29 14.04 22.70
CA LEU A 85 18.73 12.78 22.21
C LEU A 85 17.19 12.80 22.25
N GLU A 86 16.61 13.25 23.36
CA GLU A 86 15.16 13.38 23.51
C GLU A 86 14.55 14.32 22.47
N GLN A 87 15.18 15.48 22.25
CA GLN A 87 14.74 16.43 21.22
C GLN A 87 14.84 15.86 19.80
N LEU A 88 15.90 15.09 19.52
CA LEU A 88 16.13 14.45 18.22
C LEU A 88 15.07 13.37 17.96
N ASP A 89 14.74 12.54 18.96
CA ASP A 89 13.72 11.51 18.84
C ASP A 89 12.30 12.12 18.74
N ALA A 90 12.02 13.21 19.45
CA ALA A 90 10.77 13.96 19.28
C ALA A 90 10.64 14.53 17.85
N ALA A 91 11.71 15.12 17.32
CA ALA A 91 11.73 15.66 15.96
C ALA A 91 11.57 14.56 14.90
N LYS A 92 12.21 13.39 15.08
CA LYS A 92 12.02 12.22 14.21
C LYS A 92 10.57 11.73 14.21
N LYS A 93 9.96 11.55 15.39
CA LYS A 93 8.56 11.13 15.50
C LYS A 93 7.62 12.11 14.81
N GLY A 94 7.86 13.42 14.94
CA GLY A 94 7.10 14.45 14.24
C GLY A 94 7.23 14.36 12.71
N MET A 95 8.43 14.08 12.21
CA MET A 95 8.68 13.90 10.77
C MET A 95 8.01 12.62 10.23
N GLU A 96 8.11 11.50 10.96
CA GLU A 96 7.45 10.24 10.60
C GLU A 96 5.93 10.38 10.60
N ALA A 97 5.36 11.06 11.60
CA ALA A 97 3.93 11.36 11.63
C ALA A 97 3.50 12.23 10.44
N SER A 98 4.32 13.22 10.07
CA SER A 98 4.03 14.10 8.92
C SER A 98 4.11 13.33 7.60
N LYS A 99 5.11 12.46 7.45
CA LYS A 99 5.25 11.57 6.31
C LYS A 99 4.08 10.59 6.20
N SER A 100 3.67 9.97 7.31
CA SER A 100 2.52 9.07 7.33
C SER A 100 1.21 9.78 6.95
N LYS A 101 0.97 11.00 7.46
CA LYS A 101 -0.18 11.81 7.04
C LYS A 101 -0.14 12.14 5.55
N PHE A 102 1.04 12.46 5.03
CA PHE A 102 1.24 12.71 3.61
C PHE A 102 0.98 11.47 2.77
N ASP A 103 1.53 10.32 3.17
CA ASP A 103 1.32 9.03 2.51
C ASP A 103 -0.16 8.65 2.48
N ASN A 104 -0.88 8.87 3.59
CA ASN A 104 -2.31 8.64 3.67
C ASN A 104 -3.09 9.59 2.76
N SER A 105 -2.76 10.88 2.75
CA SER A 105 -3.41 11.87 1.88
C SER A 105 -3.21 11.52 0.40
N LEU A 106 -2.00 11.17 0.00
CA LEU A 106 -1.72 10.71 -1.36
C LEU A 106 -2.43 9.41 -1.71
N THR A 107 -2.56 8.50 -0.74
CA THR A 107 -3.33 7.26 -0.94
C THR A 107 -4.80 7.57 -1.21
N VAL A 108 -5.40 8.50 -0.47
CA VAL A 108 -6.79 8.93 -0.68
C VAL A 108 -6.94 9.63 -2.03
N ILE A 109 -6.06 10.58 -2.36
CA ILE A 109 -6.10 11.28 -3.65
C ILE A 109 -5.95 10.30 -4.80
N ARG A 110 -5.01 9.36 -4.71
CA ARG A 110 -4.81 8.31 -5.71
C ARG A 110 -6.05 7.44 -5.85
N LEU A 111 -6.64 6.99 -4.73
CA LEU A 111 -7.85 6.18 -4.76
C LEU A 111 -8.99 6.95 -5.41
N LEU A 112 -9.16 8.23 -5.09
CA LEU A 112 -10.15 9.08 -5.73
C LEU A 112 -9.87 9.26 -7.23
N LEU A 113 -8.62 9.50 -7.63
CA LEU A 113 -8.24 9.69 -9.02
C LEU A 113 -8.36 8.42 -9.86
N THR A 114 -8.10 7.26 -9.25
CA THR A 114 -8.11 5.96 -9.94
C THR A 114 -9.51 5.34 -9.93
N LYS A 115 -10.20 5.37 -8.79
CA LYS A 115 -11.51 4.74 -8.60
C LYS A 115 -12.68 5.68 -8.87
N GLY A 116 -12.51 6.98 -8.61
CA GLY A 116 -13.54 7.98 -8.85
C GLY A 116 -14.06 7.95 -10.28
N PRO A 117 -13.19 8.08 -11.30
CA PRO A 117 -13.61 7.96 -12.70
C PRO A 117 -14.25 6.61 -13.03
N GLN A 118 -13.72 5.50 -12.50
CA GLN A 118 -14.26 4.16 -12.70
C GLN A 118 -15.72 4.05 -12.25
N TYR A 119 -16.10 4.69 -11.14
CA TYR A 119 -17.48 4.70 -10.66
C TYR A 119 -18.33 5.82 -11.29
N PHE A 120 -17.73 6.97 -11.57
CA PHE A 120 -18.44 8.15 -12.10
C PHE A 120 -18.89 7.94 -13.55
N LEU A 121 -18.05 7.36 -14.40
CA LEU A 121 -18.35 7.16 -15.82
C LEU A 121 -19.59 6.27 -16.03
N PRO A 122 -19.71 5.08 -15.41
CA PRO A 122 -20.91 4.26 -15.53
C PRO A 122 -22.13 4.85 -14.85
N PHE A 123 -21.94 5.64 -13.80
CA PHE A 123 -23.04 6.33 -13.13
C PHE A 123 -23.67 7.38 -14.06
N TRP A 124 -22.84 8.16 -14.77
CA TRP A 124 -23.31 9.23 -15.64
C TRP A 124 -23.78 8.73 -17.01
N TYR A 125 -23.04 7.80 -17.62
CA TYR A 125 -23.32 7.25 -18.95
C TYR A 125 -24.03 5.89 -18.92
N GLY A 126 -24.58 5.49 -17.77
CA GLY A 126 -25.15 4.16 -17.59
C GLY A 126 -26.26 3.82 -18.59
N LYS A 127 -27.06 4.82 -19.02
CA LYS A 127 -28.18 4.61 -19.93
C LYS A 127 -27.82 4.65 -21.41
N GLU A 128 -26.58 4.98 -21.76
CA GLU A 128 -26.14 4.99 -23.15
C GLU A 128 -25.54 3.62 -23.51
N PRO A 129 -26.04 2.94 -24.56
CA PRO A 129 -25.44 1.70 -25.04
C PRO A 129 -24.10 2.02 -25.73
N MET A 130 -23.02 1.33 -25.35
CA MET A 130 -21.69 1.61 -25.90
C MET A 130 -21.56 1.11 -27.34
N PHE A 131 -22.03 -0.12 -27.58
CA PHE A 131 -22.20 -0.67 -28.91
C PHE A 131 -23.32 -1.71 -28.92
N TRP A 132 -23.95 -1.87 -30.08
CA TRP A 132 -25.00 -2.85 -30.32
C TRP A 132 -24.40 -4.12 -30.89
N LEU A 133 -24.87 -5.27 -30.40
CA LEU A 133 -24.44 -6.58 -30.85
C LEU A 133 -25.35 -7.02 -32.02
N PRO A 134 -24.80 -7.60 -33.10
CA PRO A 134 -25.61 -8.18 -34.16
C PRO A 134 -26.44 -9.34 -33.60
N TYR A 135 -27.73 -9.36 -33.93
CA TYR A 135 -28.68 -10.33 -33.40
C TYR A 135 -28.27 -11.77 -33.74
N GLY A 136 -28.18 -12.63 -32.72
CA GLY A 136 -27.90 -14.07 -32.88
C GLY A 136 -26.43 -14.48 -32.86
N TRP A 137 -25.49 -13.55 -32.60
CA TRP A 137 -24.06 -13.89 -32.50
C TRP A 137 -23.67 -14.44 -31.12
N PHE A 138 -24.40 -14.07 -30.07
CA PHE A 138 -24.12 -14.45 -28.69
C PHE A 138 -25.31 -15.19 -28.05
N PRO A 139 -25.06 -16.16 -27.15
CA PRO A 139 -26.12 -16.78 -26.36
C PRO A 139 -26.83 -15.74 -25.48
N TYR A 140 -28.12 -15.93 -25.22
CA TYR A 140 -28.94 -15.05 -24.39
C TYR A 140 -28.29 -14.69 -23.03
N TYR A 141 -27.64 -15.67 -22.38
CA TYR A 141 -26.94 -15.43 -21.11
C TYR A 141 -25.74 -14.48 -21.24
N ALA A 142 -25.00 -14.54 -22.35
CA ALA A 142 -23.86 -13.65 -22.57
C ALA A 142 -24.34 -12.23 -22.87
N GLU A 143 -25.39 -12.08 -23.67
CA GLU A 143 -26.04 -10.78 -23.92
C GLU A 143 -26.52 -10.15 -22.60
N TRP A 144 -27.11 -10.95 -21.71
CA TRP A 144 -27.58 -10.50 -20.40
C TRP A 144 -26.45 -10.03 -19.47
N ILE A 145 -25.35 -10.78 -19.37
CA ILE A 145 -24.20 -10.41 -18.52
C ILE A 145 -23.53 -9.13 -19.01
N ILE A 146 -23.41 -8.97 -20.34
CA ILE A 146 -22.73 -7.83 -20.96
C ILE A 146 -23.60 -6.56 -20.94
N SER A 147 -24.94 -6.69 -20.95
CA SER A 147 -25.87 -5.57 -20.87
C SER A 147 -26.14 -5.08 -19.44
N PHE A 148 -26.00 -5.96 -18.44
CA PHE A 148 -26.14 -5.59 -17.02
C PHE A 148 -25.04 -4.57 -16.62
N PRO A 149 -25.30 -3.59 -15.74
CA PRO A 149 -26.54 -3.25 -15.03
C PRO A 149 -27.42 -2.17 -15.67
N SER A 150 -26.98 -1.51 -16.76
CA SER A 150 -27.61 -0.24 -17.18
C SER A 150 -27.94 -0.12 -18.66
N ALA A 151 -27.51 -1.05 -19.51
CA ALA A 151 -27.77 -1.00 -20.95
C ALA A 151 -28.98 -1.88 -21.34
N PRO A 152 -29.73 -1.51 -22.41
CA PRO A 152 -30.77 -2.36 -22.98
C PRO A 152 -30.22 -3.73 -23.41
N MET A 153 -31.04 -4.78 -23.32
CA MET A 153 -30.68 -6.12 -23.80
C MET A 153 -30.23 -6.09 -25.27
N GLY A 154 -29.15 -6.79 -25.60
CA GLY A 154 -28.53 -6.76 -26.94
C GLY A 154 -27.51 -5.64 -27.15
N SER A 155 -27.13 -4.92 -26.09
CA SER A 155 -26.09 -3.88 -26.14
C SER A 155 -25.12 -4.00 -24.96
N VAL A 156 -23.96 -3.34 -25.09
CA VAL A 156 -22.90 -3.40 -24.08
C VAL A 156 -22.96 -2.23 -23.12
N SER A 157 -22.89 -2.54 -21.83
CA SER A 157 -22.91 -1.55 -20.74
C SER A 157 -21.53 -0.91 -20.49
N ALA A 158 -21.52 0.29 -19.89
CA ALA A 158 -20.27 0.98 -19.55
C ALA A 158 -19.38 0.17 -18.60
N PRO A 159 -19.93 -0.48 -17.53
CA PRO A 159 -19.13 -1.36 -16.68
C PRO A 159 -18.56 -2.57 -17.43
N SER A 160 -19.33 -3.19 -18.31
CA SER A 160 -18.85 -4.34 -19.08
C SER A 160 -17.68 -3.95 -20.00
N TRP A 161 -17.80 -2.80 -20.68
CA TRP A 161 -16.70 -2.24 -21.49
C TRP A 161 -15.47 -1.88 -20.67
N GLN A 162 -15.64 -1.28 -19.49
CA GLN A 162 -14.53 -0.99 -18.56
C GLN A 162 -13.81 -2.26 -18.11
N LEU A 163 -14.55 -3.30 -17.75
CA LEU A 163 -13.98 -4.59 -17.35
C LEU A 163 -13.18 -5.22 -18.50
N ALA A 164 -13.70 -5.16 -19.73
CA ALA A 164 -12.99 -5.61 -20.91
C ALA A 164 -11.69 -4.82 -21.15
N CYS A 165 -11.73 -3.48 -21.04
CA CYS A 165 -10.55 -2.62 -21.17
C CYS A 165 -9.50 -2.94 -20.09
N SER A 166 -9.92 -3.06 -18.84
CA SER A 166 -9.05 -3.36 -17.70
C SER A 166 -8.37 -4.73 -17.86
N GLY A 167 -9.13 -5.75 -18.25
CA GLY A 167 -8.60 -7.08 -18.55
C GLY A 167 -7.58 -7.05 -19.70
N PHE A 168 -7.90 -6.36 -20.79
CA PHE A 168 -6.98 -6.20 -21.92
C PHE A 168 -5.67 -5.50 -21.52
N ILE A 169 -5.75 -4.40 -20.78
CA ILE A 169 -4.57 -3.66 -20.32
C ILE A 169 -3.71 -4.53 -19.37
N SER A 170 -4.36 -5.30 -18.49
CA SER A 170 -3.67 -6.21 -17.56
C SER A 170 -2.86 -7.26 -18.33
N LEU A 171 -3.49 -7.92 -19.31
CA LEU A 171 -2.82 -8.91 -20.17
C LEU A 171 -1.64 -8.31 -20.95
N VAL A 172 -1.82 -7.12 -21.55
CA VAL A 172 -0.74 -6.43 -22.25
C VAL A 172 0.40 -6.09 -21.29
N SER A 173 0.08 -5.64 -20.08
CA SER A 173 1.10 -5.31 -19.07
C SER A 173 1.89 -6.54 -18.63
N GLU A 174 1.24 -7.69 -18.46
CA GLU A 174 1.89 -8.96 -18.13
C GLU A 174 2.81 -9.42 -19.25
N ILE A 175 2.39 -9.29 -20.50
CA ILE A 175 3.23 -9.60 -21.67
C ILE A 175 4.45 -8.67 -21.70
N VAL A 176 4.26 -7.37 -21.50
CA VAL A 176 5.37 -6.40 -21.47
C VAL A 176 6.35 -6.72 -20.34
N VAL A 177 5.86 -7.07 -19.16
CA VAL A 177 6.70 -7.47 -18.02
C VAL A 177 7.42 -8.78 -18.31
N PHE A 178 6.75 -9.79 -18.87
CA PHE A 178 7.35 -11.06 -19.24
C PHE A 178 8.48 -10.89 -20.27
N VAL A 179 8.24 -10.08 -21.30
CA VAL A 179 9.24 -9.77 -22.32
C VAL A 179 10.40 -8.95 -21.74
N GLY A 180 10.09 -7.92 -20.95
CA GLY A 180 11.10 -7.03 -20.37
C GLY A 180 11.95 -7.66 -19.26
N ARG A 181 11.40 -8.63 -18.53
CA ARG A 181 12.10 -9.37 -17.46
C ARG A 181 12.86 -10.59 -17.99
N GLY A 182 12.61 -10.98 -19.24
CA GLY A 182 13.21 -12.12 -19.91
C GLY A 182 12.76 -13.47 -19.33
N PRO A 183 12.87 -14.57 -20.09
CA PRO A 183 12.39 -15.91 -19.68
C PRO A 183 13.17 -16.57 -18.53
N LEU A 184 14.00 -15.83 -17.78
CA LEU A 184 14.95 -16.38 -16.79
C LEU A 184 14.63 -16.08 -15.32
N GLN A 185 13.56 -15.35 -15.02
CA GLN A 185 13.10 -15.21 -13.63
C GLN A 185 11.82 -16.01 -13.42
N GLY A 186 12.01 -17.28 -13.03
CA GLY A 186 10.95 -18.18 -12.61
C GLY A 186 10.02 -17.51 -11.59
N THR A 187 8.74 -17.81 -11.77
CA THR A 187 7.61 -17.53 -10.88
C THR A 187 7.99 -17.65 -9.39
N LYS A 188 8.20 -16.50 -8.74
CA LYS A 188 7.87 -16.38 -7.31
C LYS A 188 6.44 -15.88 -7.24
N THR A 189 5.53 -16.83 -7.35
CA THR A 189 4.11 -16.63 -7.06
C THR A 189 4.00 -16.28 -5.58
N ASP A 190 3.52 -15.07 -5.30
CA ASP A 190 3.04 -14.68 -3.98
C ASP A 190 1.95 -15.68 -3.55
N GLU A 191 2.23 -16.50 -2.54
CA GLU A 191 1.21 -17.33 -1.90
C GLU A 191 0.18 -16.43 -1.21
N MET A 192 -0.99 -16.34 -1.83
CA MET A 192 -2.22 -15.87 -1.20
C MET A 192 -2.55 -16.73 0.03
N LYS A 193 -2.81 -16.04 1.14
CA LYS A 193 -3.57 -16.50 2.30
C LYS A 193 -4.74 -17.43 1.93
N GLY A 194 -4.55 -18.74 2.10
CA GLY A 194 -5.61 -19.73 2.18
C GLY A 194 -5.81 -20.16 3.63
N LYS A 195 -6.96 -19.80 4.21
CA LYS A 195 -7.43 -20.23 5.53
C LYS A 195 -7.84 -21.71 5.43
N PRO A 196 -7.32 -22.65 6.24
CA PRO A 196 -7.85 -24.01 6.23
C PRO A 196 -9.09 -24.09 7.12
N GLU A 197 -10.20 -24.37 6.45
CA GLU A 197 -11.50 -24.76 6.98
C GLU A 197 -11.36 -26.10 7.71
N ARG A 198 -11.75 -26.13 9.00
CA ARG A 198 -11.76 -27.35 9.81
C ARG A 198 -13.03 -28.15 9.51
N THR A 199 -12.90 -29.17 8.67
CA THR A 199 -13.88 -30.26 8.61
C THR A 199 -13.10 -31.57 8.71
N GLY A 200 -13.04 -32.11 9.93
CA GLY A 200 -12.30 -33.32 10.27
C GLY A 200 -13.07 -34.12 11.30
N SER A 201 -13.81 -35.09 10.77
CA SER A 201 -14.61 -36.13 11.41
C SER A 201 -14.14 -36.57 12.80
N LYS A 202 -15.06 -36.54 13.78
CA LYS A 202 -14.93 -37.30 15.02
C LYS A 202 -15.33 -38.75 14.73
N MET A 203 -14.35 -39.65 14.71
CA MET A 203 -14.60 -41.08 14.97
C MET A 203 -13.79 -41.49 16.19
N ALA A 204 -14.49 -42.14 17.11
CA ALA A 204 -14.00 -42.78 18.34
C ALA A 204 -13.10 -44.00 17.99
N VAL A 205 -12.32 -44.68 18.83
CA VAL A 205 -12.27 -44.99 20.28
C VAL A 205 -10.80 -45.51 20.58
N PRO A 206 -10.49 -46.24 21.66
CA PRO A 206 -9.87 -45.85 22.94
C PRO A 206 -8.37 -46.21 23.09
N ALA A 207 -7.71 -45.74 24.15
CA ALA A 207 -6.59 -46.48 24.76
C ALA A 207 -6.44 -46.14 26.25
N THR A 208 -6.60 -47.16 27.09
CA THR A 208 -6.32 -47.19 28.53
C THR A 208 -4.84 -47.53 28.75
N GLN A 209 -4.16 -46.81 29.66
CA GLN A 209 -3.03 -47.22 30.55
C GLN A 209 -2.45 -45.92 31.15
N ALA A 210 -2.69 -45.55 32.41
CA ALA A 210 -2.13 -46.06 33.68
C ALA A 210 -0.67 -45.65 33.96
N THR A 211 -0.39 -45.33 35.23
CA THR A 211 0.87 -44.88 35.89
C THR A 211 1.27 -43.41 35.66
N GLU A 212 1.69 -42.60 36.64
CA GLU A 212 1.94 -42.73 38.08
C GLU A 212 2.05 -41.29 38.62
N GLY A 213 1.47 -40.99 39.79
CA GLY A 213 1.45 -39.62 40.34
C GLY A 213 1.15 -39.59 41.82
N GLY A 214 1.98 -40.27 42.61
CA GLY A 214 1.92 -40.26 44.06
C GLY A 214 2.74 -39.12 44.67
N LYS A 215 2.05 -38.31 45.48
CA LYS A 215 2.50 -37.64 46.73
C LYS A 215 3.68 -36.64 46.65
N GLU A 216 3.40 -35.38 47.00
CA GLU A 216 3.78 -34.86 48.34
C GLU A 216 3.07 -33.54 48.73
N LYS A 217 2.44 -33.59 49.92
CA LYS A 217 2.24 -32.60 51.01
C LYS A 217 2.06 -31.10 50.65
N LYS A 218 0.91 -30.47 50.98
CA LYS A 218 0.56 -29.84 52.29
C LYS A 218 1.67 -28.90 52.82
N GLU A 219 1.40 -27.60 52.89
CA GLU A 219 1.02 -26.85 54.11
C GLU A 219 0.60 -25.40 53.77
N LEU A 220 -0.25 -24.85 54.65
CA LEU A 220 -0.91 -23.52 54.71
C LEU A 220 -2.24 -23.36 53.95
#